data_AF-A0A177BA75-F1
#
_entry.id   AF-A0A177BA75-F1
#
_cell.length_a   1.000
_cell.length_b   1.000
_cell.length_c   1.000
_cell.angle_alpha   90.00
_cell.angle_beta   90.00
_cell.angle_gamma   90.00
#
_symmetry.space_group_name_H-M   'P 1'
#
loop_
_entity.id
_entity.type
_entity.pdbx_description
1 polymer ?
#
loop_
_entity_poly.entity_id
_entity_poly.type
_entity_poly.pdbx_seq_one_letter_code
_entity_poly.pdbx_strand_id
1 'polypeptide(L)'
;MSVCITCSLGYELDTCKACSENCLACTLVNKCDLCAVNYFLEVSFDQTTCTKCMTNCIVCAEATKCIECANGFFFDITTNKCEVCITGCSKCTDNKSCLRCMEKNMFFDSILLECKSCINNCTTCVDAKTCISCSDKFLYDNKHQICLQCPNNCILCNLETGCQTCSSGYLYNSVTKGSCGHNCKECFNSNTCKICSDDAYKDTIVIPHICTKCTDKITDCLKCYLGYDNKVYCDKCESPKILTYDSSQCLDCQTGCNSCADYKPRCTTCNKGYFLGNNNYTCGKKRCYQCHPSIMNCTKDTANMTLNVCSGDCYIERLNDMNTNVLKYKRYCDFNVCNTLNFKKKFCVNISNKESCISCCDQDICNYDIISNAFWMKCYSKICYFCNMNKENLKKKYLTASTKKELIRLFDEHKGSTQCFLASKHNVYNNY
;
A
#
# COMPACT_ATOMS: atom_id res chain seq x y z
N MET A 1 8.51 -31.40 -26.38
CA MET A 1 7.10 -31.00 -26.53
C MET A 1 6.54 -30.80 -25.14
N SER A 2 6.22 -29.57 -24.77
CA SER A 2 5.64 -29.26 -23.46
C SER A 2 4.13 -29.31 -23.60
N VAL A 3 3.46 -30.25 -22.95
CA VAL A 3 1.99 -30.38 -22.94
C VAL A 3 1.48 -29.63 -21.70
N CYS A 4 0.50 -28.71 -21.82
CA CYS A 4 -0.15 -28.12 -20.64
C CYS A 4 -0.93 -29.24 -19.92
N ILE A 5 -0.67 -29.40 -18.62
CA ILE A 5 -1.32 -30.40 -17.78
C ILE A 5 -2.48 -29.78 -17.01
N THR A 6 -2.39 -28.47 -16.72
CA THR A 6 -3.43 -27.68 -16.05
C THR A 6 -3.41 -26.25 -16.56
N CYS A 7 -4.59 -25.73 -16.89
CA CYS A 7 -4.79 -24.40 -17.43
C CYS A 7 -5.89 -23.71 -16.57
N SER A 8 -5.85 -22.39 -16.38
CA SER A 8 -6.88 -21.66 -15.60
C SER A 8 -8.26 -21.72 -16.29
N LEU A 9 -9.35 -21.52 -15.54
CA LEU A 9 -10.70 -21.41 -16.13
C LEU A 9 -10.72 -20.37 -17.26
N GLY A 10 -11.39 -20.70 -18.38
CA GLY A 10 -11.43 -19.88 -19.59
C GLY A 10 -10.26 -20.07 -20.55
N TYR A 11 -9.40 -21.08 -20.35
CA TYR A 11 -8.28 -21.40 -21.24
C TYR A 11 -8.35 -22.86 -21.74
N GLU A 12 -7.99 -23.04 -23.01
CA GLU A 12 -7.90 -24.34 -23.69
C GLU A 12 -6.68 -25.14 -23.22
N LEU A 13 -6.85 -26.44 -23.02
CA LEU A 13 -5.92 -27.31 -22.26
C LEU A 13 -4.62 -27.62 -22.99
N ASP A 14 -4.59 -27.72 -24.32
CA ASP A 14 -3.36 -28.10 -25.05
C ASP A 14 -2.47 -26.89 -25.34
N THR A 15 -3.05 -25.71 -25.60
CA THR A 15 -2.30 -24.52 -26.05
C THR A 15 -2.34 -23.32 -25.09
N CYS A 16 -3.02 -23.44 -23.95
CA CYS A 16 -3.23 -22.34 -22.97
C CYS A 16 -3.77 -21.05 -23.62
N LYS A 17 -4.55 -21.17 -24.70
CA LYS A 17 -5.19 -20.01 -25.34
C LYS A 17 -6.53 -19.72 -24.68
N ALA A 18 -6.86 -18.44 -24.56
CA ALA A 18 -8.16 -18.04 -24.04
C ALA A 18 -9.28 -18.61 -24.94
N CYS A 19 -10.33 -19.14 -24.31
CA CYS A 19 -11.56 -19.53 -24.99
C CYS A 19 -12.29 -18.30 -25.55
N SER A 20 -13.27 -18.52 -26.42
CA SER A 20 -14.20 -17.48 -26.88
C SER A 20 -14.87 -16.73 -25.71
N GLU A 21 -15.33 -15.50 -25.94
CA GLU A 21 -15.94 -14.68 -24.89
C GLU A 21 -17.07 -15.40 -24.14
N ASN A 22 -17.12 -15.18 -22.82
CA ASN A 22 -18.09 -15.78 -21.88
C ASN A 22 -18.05 -17.31 -21.80
N CYS A 23 -16.99 -17.95 -22.30
CA CYS A 23 -16.75 -19.38 -22.17
C CYS A 23 -15.82 -19.70 -20.99
N LEU A 24 -16.25 -20.60 -20.10
CA LEU A 24 -15.48 -21.07 -18.94
C LEU A 24 -14.59 -22.28 -19.26
N ALA A 25 -14.98 -23.10 -20.24
CA ALA A 25 -14.20 -24.25 -20.67
C ALA A 25 -14.45 -24.54 -22.16
N CYS A 26 -13.39 -24.83 -22.91
CA CYS A 26 -13.44 -25.12 -24.33
C CYS A 26 -12.41 -26.18 -24.74
N THR A 27 -12.80 -27.06 -25.65
CA THR A 27 -11.92 -28.08 -26.26
C THR A 27 -11.10 -27.49 -27.40
N LEU A 28 -11.66 -26.49 -28.10
CA LEU A 28 -10.95 -25.65 -29.07
C LEU A 28 -11.35 -24.20 -28.81
N VAL A 29 -10.50 -23.25 -29.21
CA VAL A 29 -10.75 -21.80 -29.01
C VAL A 29 -12.14 -21.35 -29.50
N ASN A 30 -12.70 -22.00 -30.54
CA ASN A 30 -14.03 -21.70 -31.12
C ASN A 30 -15.12 -22.74 -30.80
N LYS A 31 -14.86 -23.69 -29.91
CA LYS A 31 -15.82 -24.70 -29.46
C LYS A 31 -15.92 -24.66 -27.94
N CYS A 32 -16.79 -23.80 -27.45
CA CYS A 32 -17.10 -23.76 -26.04
C CYS A 32 -17.83 -25.04 -25.60
N ASP A 33 -17.50 -25.54 -24.41
CA ASP A 33 -18.15 -26.69 -23.77
C ASP A 33 -18.98 -26.25 -22.56
N LEU A 34 -18.58 -25.15 -21.90
CA LEU A 34 -19.27 -24.59 -20.73
C LEU A 34 -19.27 -23.07 -20.75
N CYS A 35 -20.46 -22.47 -20.75
CA CYS A 35 -20.64 -21.02 -20.69
C CYS A 35 -20.64 -20.49 -19.25
N ALA A 36 -20.29 -19.20 -19.11
CA ALA A 36 -20.44 -18.47 -17.86
C ALA A 36 -21.92 -18.30 -17.47
N VAL A 37 -22.17 -17.99 -16.20
CA VAL A 37 -23.52 -17.71 -15.68
C VAL A 37 -24.19 -16.60 -16.51
N ASN A 38 -25.49 -16.72 -16.76
CA ASN A 38 -26.30 -15.89 -17.66
C ASN A 38 -26.06 -16.12 -19.17
N TYR A 39 -25.37 -17.18 -19.57
CA TYR A 39 -25.17 -17.55 -20.98
C TYR A 39 -25.51 -19.02 -21.22
N PHE A 40 -26.05 -19.33 -22.40
CA PHE A 40 -26.32 -20.68 -22.86
C PHE A 40 -25.48 -21.02 -24.09
N LEU A 41 -25.33 -22.33 -24.32
CA LEU A 41 -24.54 -22.87 -25.40
C LEU A 41 -25.32 -22.82 -26.72
N GLU A 42 -24.85 -22.04 -27.68
CA GLU A 42 -25.42 -21.97 -29.03
C GLU A 42 -24.50 -22.71 -30.00
N VAL A 43 -25.05 -23.75 -30.64
CA VAL A 43 -24.32 -24.61 -31.57
C VAL A 43 -24.63 -24.20 -33.01
N SER A 44 -23.59 -23.82 -33.74
CA SER A 44 -23.61 -23.65 -35.20
C SER A 44 -22.78 -24.74 -35.86
N PHE A 45 -22.87 -24.87 -37.19
CA PHE A 45 -22.29 -26.00 -37.95
C PHE A 45 -20.84 -26.36 -37.58
N ASP A 46 -19.98 -25.35 -37.31
CA ASP A 46 -18.57 -25.55 -36.93
C ASP A 46 -18.12 -24.81 -35.65
N GLN A 47 -19.02 -24.09 -34.97
CA GLN A 47 -18.68 -23.25 -33.81
C GLN A 47 -19.70 -23.40 -32.69
N THR A 48 -19.20 -23.41 -31.46
CA THR A 48 -20.05 -23.39 -30.28
C THR A 48 -19.75 -22.12 -29.48
N THR A 49 -20.73 -21.23 -29.40
CA THR A 49 -20.60 -19.90 -28.78
C THR A 49 -21.53 -19.76 -27.58
N CYS A 50 -21.21 -18.81 -26.70
CA CYS A 50 -22.02 -18.51 -25.53
C CYS A 50 -22.90 -17.30 -25.78
N THR A 51 -24.21 -17.53 -25.86
CA THR A 51 -25.20 -16.47 -26.13
C THR A 51 -25.91 -16.10 -24.83
N LYS A 52 -26.14 -14.80 -24.64
CA LYS A 52 -26.67 -14.28 -23.38
C LYS A 52 -28.13 -14.72 -23.21
N CYS A 53 -28.48 -15.14 -22.00
CA CYS A 53 -29.85 -15.38 -21.58
C CYS A 53 -30.66 -14.07 -21.60
N MET A 54 -31.99 -14.21 -21.61
CA MET A 54 -32.87 -13.07 -21.40
C MET A 54 -32.60 -12.32 -20.09
N THR A 55 -33.02 -11.07 -20.02
CA THR A 55 -32.85 -10.22 -18.82
C THR A 55 -33.39 -10.91 -17.57
N ASN A 56 -32.63 -10.81 -16.46
CA ASN A 56 -32.91 -11.41 -15.16
C ASN A 56 -32.95 -12.94 -15.13
N CYS A 57 -32.36 -13.61 -16.12
CA CYS A 57 -32.21 -15.06 -16.15
C CYS A 57 -30.74 -15.48 -15.95
N ILE A 58 -30.48 -16.37 -14.98
CA ILE A 58 -29.13 -16.86 -14.66
C ILE A 58 -28.80 -18.18 -15.35
N VAL A 59 -29.80 -19.01 -15.64
CA VAL A 59 -29.68 -20.26 -16.39
C VAL A 59 -30.81 -20.34 -17.40
N CYS A 60 -30.47 -20.49 -18.68
CA CYS A 60 -31.45 -20.67 -19.76
C CYS A 60 -31.03 -21.81 -20.69
N ALA A 61 -31.99 -22.44 -21.35
CA ALA A 61 -31.71 -23.40 -22.42
C ALA A 61 -31.56 -22.70 -23.77
N GLU A 62 -32.29 -21.59 -23.94
CA GLU A 62 -32.40 -20.81 -25.17
C GLU A 62 -32.69 -19.35 -24.80
N ALA A 63 -32.57 -18.44 -25.77
CA ALA A 63 -32.71 -17.00 -25.54
C ALA A 63 -34.03 -16.58 -24.88
N THR A 64 -35.13 -17.32 -25.09
CA THR A 64 -36.48 -17.01 -24.57
C THR A 64 -36.98 -17.97 -23.50
N LYS A 65 -36.16 -18.94 -23.07
CA LYS A 65 -36.60 -19.97 -22.10
C LYS A 65 -35.67 -20.01 -20.91
N CYS A 66 -36.09 -19.33 -19.85
CA CYS A 66 -35.36 -19.32 -18.59
C CYS A 66 -35.66 -20.58 -17.76
N ILE A 67 -34.60 -21.20 -17.23
CA ILE A 67 -34.68 -22.32 -16.28
C ILE A 67 -34.60 -21.78 -14.85
N GLU A 68 -33.72 -20.79 -14.62
CA GLU A 68 -33.54 -20.18 -13.31
C GLU A 68 -33.39 -18.66 -13.43
N CYS A 69 -34.30 -17.93 -12.80
CA CYS A 69 -34.24 -16.48 -12.72
C CYS A 69 -33.25 -16.02 -11.65
N ALA A 70 -32.71 -14.81 -11.81
CA ALA A 70 -31.86 -14.15 -10.83
C ALA A 70 -32.58 -13.99 -9.48
N ASN A 71 -31.82 -13.86 -8.40
CA ASN A 71 -32.39 -13.59 -7.07
C ASN A 71 -33.31 -12.36 -7.12
N GLY A 72 -34.48 -12.48 -6.51
CA GLY A 72 -35.53 -11.45 -6.54
C GLY A 72 -36.45 -11.53 -7.76
N PHE A 73 -36.33 -12.55 -8.62
CA PHE A 73 -37.21 -12.78 -9.76
C PHE A 73 -37.75 -14.21 -9.80
N PHE A 74 -38.93 -14.40 -10.39
CA PHE A 74 -39.53 -15.69 -10.69
C PHE A 74 -39.89 -15.78 -12.18
N PHE A 75 -39.95 -16.99 -12.73
CA PHE A 75 -40.33 -17.18 -14.11
C PHE A 75 -41.86 -17.20 -14.23
N ASP A 76 -42.43 -16.20 -14.91
CA ASP A 76 -43.85 -16.15 -15.24
C ASP A 76 -44.08 -16.81 -16.61
N ILE A 77 -44.81 -17.94 -16.60
CA ILE A 77 -45.12 -18.70 -17.82
C ILE A 77 -46.08 -17.96 -18.76
N THR A 78 -46.87 -17.02 -18.25
CA THR A 78 -47.85 -16.26 -19.06
C THR A 78 -47.18 -15.16 -19.86
N THR A 79 -46.16 -14.49 -19.29
CA THR A 79 -45.38 -13.46 -19.97
C THR A 79 -44.09 -14.00 -20.58
N ASN A 80 -43.76 -15.26 -20.26
CA ASN A 80 -42.55 -15.98 -20.65
C ASN A 80 -41.27 -15.21 -20.25
N LYS A 81 -41.28 -14.57 -19.07
CA LYS A 81 -40.22 -13.68 -18.56
C LYS A 81 -39.93 -13.89 -17.08
N CYS A 82 -38.73 -13.48 -16.66
CA CYS A 82 -38.39 -13.36 -15.24
C CYS A 82 -38.96 -12.05 -14.68
N GLU A 83 -40.05 -12.16 -13.91
CA GLU A 83 -40.72 -11.05 -13.27
C GLU A 83 -40.28 -10.87 -11.82
N VAL A 84 -40.44 -9.65 -11.30
CA VAL A 84 -39.94 -9.30 -9.97
C VAL A 84 -40.78 -9.97 -8.88
N CYS A 85 -40.10 -10.53 -7.87
CA CYS A 85 -40.74 -10.98 -6.64
C CYS A 85 -41.32 -9.81 -5.85
N ILE A 86 -42.14 -10.12 -4.85
CA ILE A 86 -42.55 -9.14 -3.84
C ILE A 86 -41.32 -8.51 -3.15
N THR A 87 -41.42 -7.23 -2.81
CA THR A 87 -40.33 -6.46 -2.20
C THR A 87 -39.75 -7.17 -0.97
N GLY A 88 -38.43 -7.26 -0.88
CA GLY A 88 -37.74 -7.93 0.22
C GLY A 88 -37.54 -9.44 0.04
N CYS A 89 -38.07 -10.05 -1.03
CA CYS A 89 -37.94 -11.47 -1.32
C CYS A 89 -36.74 -11.78 -2.24
N SER A 90 -35.92 -12.78 -1.89
CA SER A 90 -34.84 -13.28 -2.75
C SER A 90 -35.26 -14.45 -3.66
N LYS A 91 -36.29 -15.21 -3.29
CA LYS A 91 -36.81 -16.31 -4.11
C LYS A 91 -38.31 -16.48 -3.88
N CYS A 92 -39.11 -16.47 -4.95
CA CYS A 92 -40.57 -16.56 -4.90
C CYS A 92 -41.10 -17.52 -5.97
N THR A 93 -42.34 -17.98 -5.83
CA THR A 93 -43.05 -18.75 -6.88
C THR A 93 -43.92 -17.87 -7.77
N ASP A 94 -44.33 -16.71 -7.26
CA ASP A 94 -45.14 -15.70 -7.94
C ASP A 94 -44.92 -14.34 -7.24
N ASN A 95 -45.63 -13.30 -7.69
CA ASN A 95 -45.50 -11.93 -7.15
C ASN A 95 -46.10 -11.72 -5.74
N LYS A 96 -46.64 -12.76 -5.10
CA LYS A 96 -47.24 -12.74 -3.75
C LYS A 96 -46.64 -13.79 -2.81
N SER A 97 -46.00 -14.84 -3.31
CA SER A 97 -45.54 -15.99 -2.53
C SER A 97 -44.02 -16.02 -2.40
N CYS A 98 -43.48 -15.59 -1.26
CA CYS A 98 -42.04 -15.61 -1.01
C CYS A 98 -41.59 -16.91 -0.33
N LEU A 99 -40.59 -17.59 -0.93
CA LEU A 99 -39.95 -18.77 -0.36
C LEU A 99 -38.74 -18.41 0.52
N ARG A 100 -38.04 -17.31 0.21
CA ARG A 100 -36.89 -16.85 0.98
C ARG A 100 -36.75 -15.34 0.92
N CYS A 101 -36.65 -14.69 2.07
CA CYS A 101 -36.35 -13.26 2.15
C CYS A 101 -34.91 -12.93 1.72
N MET A 102 -34.61 -11.66 1.47
CA MET A 102 -33.26 -11.22 1.07
C MET A 102 -32.24 -11.40 2.19
N GLU A 103 -32.61 -11.02 3.41
CA GLU A 103 -31.78 -11.25 4.58
C GLU A 103 -32.15 -12.57 5.27
N LYS A 104 -31.16 -13.26 5.84
CA LYS A 104 -31.36 -14.56 6.49
C LYS A 104 -32.15 -14.46 7.81
N ASN A 105 -31.99 -13.33 8.52
CA ASN A 105 -32.69 -12.98 9.75
C ASN A 105 -34.13 -12.46 9.49
N MET A 106 -34.76 -12.87 8.40
CA MET A 106 -36.13 -12.49 8.06
C MET A 106 -36.96 -13.72 7.71
N PHE A 107 -38.26 -13.64 7.99
CA PHE A 107 -39.27 -14.61 7.59
C PHE A 107 -40.33 -13.94 6.74
N PHE A 108 -41.05 -14.73 5.93
CA PHE A 108 -42.15 -14.22 5.12
C PHE A 108 -43.46 -14.26 5.92
N ASP A 109 -44.07 -13.09 6.14
CA ASP A 109 -45.39 -12.95 6.74
C ASP A 109 -46.45 -13.07 5.64
N SER A 110 -47.06 -14.25 5.51
CA SER A 110 -48.05 -14.53 4.47
C SER A 110 -49.37 -13.77 4.65
N ILE A 111 -49.61 -13.16 5.82
CA ILE A 111 -50.81 -12.36 6.09
C ILE A 111 -50.62 -10.95 5.54
N LEU A 112 -49.44 -10.36 5.76
CA LEU A 112 -49.12 -9.00 5.31
C LEU A 112 -48.41 -8.96 3.96
N LEU A 113 -48.06 -10.13 3.41
CA LEU A 113 -47.32 -10.29 2.16
C LEU A 113 -46.00 -9.51 2.16
N GLU A 114 -45.24 -9.62 3.25
CA GLU A 114 -43.96 -8.92 3.38
C GLU A 114 -42.93 -9.77 4.13
N CYS A 115 -41.65 -9.51 3.89
CA CYS A 115 -40.57 -10.07 4.68
C CYS A 115 -40.37 -9.23 5.95
N LYS A 116 -40.39 -9.88 7.11
CA LYS A 116 -40.17 -9.24 8.41
C LYS A 116 -38.94 -9.80 9.12
N SER A 117 -38.29 -8.98 9.92
CA SER A 117 -37.18 -9.40 10.76
C SER A 117 -37.63 -10.43 11.80
N CYS A 118 -36.77 -11.42 12.03
CA CYS A 118 -36.88 -12.35 13.13
C CYS A 118 -36.76 -11.64 14.49
N ILE A 119 -37.12 -12.36 15.56
CA ILE A 119 -36.83 -11.94 16.94
C ILE A 119 -35.33 -11.66 17.12
N ASN A 120 -34.99 -10.71 18.00
CA ASN A 120 -33.61 -10.31 18.25
C ASN A 120 -32.67 -11.49 18.51
N ASN A 121 -31.46 -11.41 17.97
CA ASN A 121 -30.39 -12.41 18.11
C ASN A 121 -30.66 -13.77 17.43
N CYS A 122 -31.70 -13.83 16.59
CA CYS A 122 -32.03 -14.98 15.78
C CYS A 122 -31.50 -14.82 14.34
N THR A 123 -30.80 -15.84 13.83
CA THR A 123 -30.31 -15.88 12.44
C THR A 123 -31.32 -16.45 11.47
N THR A 124 -32.19 -17.38 11.89
CA THR A 124 -33.30 -17.90 11.08
C THR A 124 -34.50 -18.21 11.98
N CYS A 125 -35.71 -17.86 11.56
CA CYS A 125 -36.95 -18.03 12.33
C CYS A 125 -38.10 -18.55 11.46
N VAL A 126 -39.12 -19.13 12.10
CA VAL A 126 -40.38 -19.51 11.44
C VAL A 126 -41.33 -18.31 11.37
N ASP A 127 -41.38 -17.54 12.45
CA ASP A 127 -42.21 -16.36 12.60
C ASP A 127 -41.55 -15.34 13.53
N ALA A 128 -42.27 -14.26 13.88
CA ALA A 128 -41.76 -13.20 14.73
C ALA A 128 -41.40 -13.63 16.18
N LYS A 129 -41.75 -14.84 16.61
CA LYS A 129 -41.58 -15.34 17.98
C LYS A 129 -40.74 -16.62 18.07
N THR A 130 -40.78 -17.47 17.04
CA THR A 130 -40.11 -18.78 17.07
C THR A 130 -38.81 -18.75 16.26
N CYS A 131 -37.69 -18.82 16.99
CA CYS A 131 -36.36 -18.92 16.39
C CYS A 131 -35.97 -20.37 16.06
N ILE A 132 -35.17 -20.59 15.01
CA ILE A 132 -34.60 -21.89 14.63
C ILE A 132 -33.10 -21.92 14.92
N SER A 133 -32.39 -20.83 14.61
CA SER A 133 -30.95 -20.71 14.84
C SER A 133 -30.58 -19.34 15.37
N CYS A 134 -29.62 -19.31 16.28
CA CYS A 134 -29.17 -18.07 16.92
C CYS A 134 -27.97 -17.44 16.22
N SER A 135 -27.77 -16.15 16.45
CA SER A 135 -26.53 -15.46 16.09
C SER A 135 -25.37 -15.93 16.96
N ASP A 136 -24.14 -15.68 16.51
CA ASP A 136 -22.94 -15.95 17.31
C ASP A 136 -23.05 -15.32 18.70
N LYS A 137 -22.55 -16.01 19.73
CA LYS A 137 -22.67 -15.66 21.16
C LYS A 137 -24.06 -15.84 21.77
N PHE A 138 -24.99 -16.49 21.07
CA PHE A 138 -26.30 -16.86 21.62
C PHE A 138 -26.57 -18.36 21.48
N LEU A 139 -27.21 -18.94 22.49
CA LEU A 139 -27.61 -20.33 22.55
C LEU A 139 -29.13 -20.44 22.40
N TYR A 140 -29.55 -21.38 21.55
CA TYR A 140 -30.96 -21.69 21.36
C TYR A 140 -31.53 -22.38 22.61
N ASP A 141 -32.55 -21.77 23.19
CA ASP A 141 -33.31 -22.33 24.30
C ASP A 141 -34.55 -23.05 23.75
N ASN A 142 -34.50 -24.37 23.73
CA ASN A 142 -35.60 -25.20 23.23
C ASN A 142 -36.90 -25.05 24.06
N LYS A 143 -36.82 -24.64 25.33
CA LYS A 143 -38.00 -24.49 26.19
C LYS A 143 -38.81 -23.24 25.83
N HIS A 144 -38.13 -22.15 25.52
CA HIS A 144 -38.76 -20.86 25.22
C HIS A 144 -38.71 -20.48 23.73
N GLN A 145 -38.02 -21.27 22.90
CA GLN A 145 -37.80 -21.06 21.46
C GLN A 145 -37.13 -19.71 21.12
N ILE A 146 -36.28 -19.23 22.02
CA ILE A 146 -35.56 -17.96 21.90
C ILE A 146 -34.04 -18.15 22.02
N CYS A 147 -33.29 -17.11 21.67
CA CYS A 147 -31.85 -17.06 21.76
C CYS A 147 -31.41 -16.37 23.06
N LEU A 148 -30.77 -17.13 23.95
CA LEU A 148 -30.20 -16.60 25.20
C LEU A 148 -28.73 -16.26 24.99
N GLN A 149 -28.30 -15.14 25.56
CA GLN A 149 -26.91 -14.72 25.47
C GLN A 149 -26.00 -15.71 26.21
N CYS A 150 -24.90 -16.10 25.56
CA CYS A 150 -23.87 -16.89 26.23
C CYS A 150 -23.30 -16.13 27.44
N PRO A 151 -22.74 -16.85 28.43
CA PRO A 151 -22.04 -16.21 29.54
C PRO A 151 -20.97 -15.23 29.05
N ASN A 152 -20.70 -14.17 29.83
CA ASN A 152 -19.67 -13.19 29.49
C ASN A 152 -18.33 -13.87 29.14
N ASN A 153 -17.68 -13.37 28.09
CA ASN A 153 -16.41 -13.90 27.56
C ASN A 153 -16.51 -15.33 26.97
N CYS A 154 -17.70 -15.74 26.56
CA CYS A 154 -17.94 -16.97 25.81
C CYS A 154 -18.38 -16.68 24.37
N ILE A 155 -17.75 -17.34 23.40
CA ILE A 155 -18.11 -17.27 21.97
C ILE A 155 -19.18 -18.31 21.64
N LEU A 156 -18.97 -19.56 22.07
CA LEU A 156 -19.90 -20.67 21.86
C LEU A 156 -20.23 -21.29 23.20
N CYS A 157 -21.51 -21.39 23.53
CA CYS A 157 -21.99 -22.02 24.76
C CYS A 157 -22.96 -23.15 24.44
N ASN A 158 -23.08 -24.10 25.38
CA ASN A 158 -24.09 -25.15 25.35
C ASN A 158 -24.70 -25.30 26.76
N LEU A 159 -25.78 -26.09 26.88
CA LEU A 159 -26.47 -26.29 28.15
C LEU A 159 -25.68 -27.12 29.18
N GLU A 160 -24.76 -27.99 28.72
CA GLU A 160 -24.05 -28.94 29.60
C GLU A 160 -22.80 -28.33 30.24
N THR A 161 -21.96 -27.68 29.43
CA THR A 161 -20.70 -27.10 29.88
C THR A 161 -20.81 -25.60 30.11
N GLY A 162 -21.89 -24.93 29.68
CA GLY A 162 -22.11 -23.49 29.87
C GLY A 162 -21.25 -22.59 28.99
N CYS A 163 -19.98 -22.95 28.72
CA CYS A 163 -19.20 -22.40 27.61
C CYS A 163 -18.36 -23.51 26.98
N GLN A 164 -18.42 -23.61 25.67
CA GLN A 164 -17.64 -24.53 24.85
C GLN A 164 -16.39 -23.86 24.27
N THR A 165 -16.48 -22.57 23.93
CA THR A 165 -15.36 -21.80 23.38
C THR A 165 -15.34 -20.41 23.98
N CYS A 166 -14.24 -20.08 24.65
CA CYS A 166 -14.05 -18.78 25.30
C CYS A 166 -13.56 -17.73 24.31
N SER A 167 -13.85 -16.47 24.62
CA SER A 167 -13.16 -15.34 24.02
C SER A 167 -11.66 -15.45 24.29
N SER A 168 -10.83 -14.95 23.37
CA SER A 168 -9.38 -14.90 23.55
C SER A 168 -9.01 -14.26 24.90
N GLY A 169 -8.04 -14.86 25.60
CA GLY A 169 -7.63 -14.43 26.95
C GLY A 169 -8.48 -14.96 28.10
N TYR A 170 -9.51 -15.78 27.86
CA TYR A 170 -10.38 -16.35 28.90
C TYR A 170 -10.41 -17.87 28.90
N LEU A 171 -10.60 -18.42 30.10
CA LEU A 171 -10.82 -19.84 30.35
C LEU A 171 -12.21 -20.05 30.94
N TYR A 172 -12.88 -21.08 30.45
CA TYR A 172 -14.08 -21.59 31.06
C TYR A 172 -13.80 -22.99 31.56
N ASN A 173 -13.51 -23.08 32.86
CA ASN A 173 -13.55 -24.33 33.59
C ASN A 173 -14.73 -24.21 34.57
N SER A 174 -15.53 -25.28 34.73
CA SER A 174 -16.63 -25.32 35.71
C SER A 174 -16.19 -24.96 37.13
N VAL A 175 -14.88 -25.00 37.41
CA VAL A 175 -14.27 -24.65 38.69
C VAL A 175 -13.64 -23.24 38.72
N THR A 176 -13.25 -22.64 37.59
CA THR A 176 -12.64 -21.30 37.56
C THR A 176 -13.09 -20.49 36.34
N LYS A 177 -13.86 -19.43 36.60
CA LYS A 177 -14.02 -18.29 35.68
C LYS A 177 -12.70 -17.51 35.70
N GLY A 178 -11.73 -17.93 34.89
CA GLY A 178 -10.37 -17.40 34.92
C GLY A 178 -10.01 -16.64 33.65
N SER A 179 -9.19 -15.59 33.78
CA SER A 179 -8.45 -15.05 32.64
C SER A 179 -7.16 -15.85 32.45
N CYS A 180 -6.60 -15.81 31.23
CA CYS A 180 -5.24 -16.27 31.01
C CYS A 180 -4.24 -15.45 31.83
N GLY A 181 -3.07 -16.03 32.09
CA GLY A 181 -1.95 -15.32 32.68
C GLY A 181 -1.48 -14.13 31.82
N HIS A 182 -0.55 -13.33 32.36
CA HIS A 182 -0.10 -12.09 31.74
C HIS A 182 0.44 -12.30 30.32
N ASN A 183 0.10 -11.39 29.40
CA ASN A 183 0.54 -11.36 28.00
C ASN A 183 0.22 -12.65 27.22
N CYS A 184 -0.86 -13.33 27.57
CA CYS A 184 -1.27 -14.58 26.97
C CYS A 184 -2.61 -14.47 26.22
N LYS A 185 -2.60 -14.86 24.94
CA LYS A 185 -3.77 -14.83 24.05
C LYS A 185 -4.61 -16.10 24.16
N GLU A 186 -3.94 -17.24 24.22
CA GLU A 186 -4.56 -18.56 24.47
C GLU A 186 -3.75 -19.31 25.53
N CYS A 187 -4.41 -19.87 26.53
CA CYS A 187 -3.77 -20.61 27.61
C CYS A 187 -4.40 -22.00 27.78
N PHE A 188 -3.61 -22.95 28.29
CA PHE A 188 -4.12 -24.27 28.71
C PHE A 188 -4.76 -24.20 30.10
N ASN A 189 -4.20 -23.37 30.97
CA ASN A 189 -4.69 -23.05 32.31
C ASN A 189 -4.18 -21.65 32.70
N SER A 190 -4.58 -21.14 33.87
CA SER A 190 -4.21 -19.78 34.32
C SER A 190 -2.69 -19.51 34.32
N ASN A 191 -1.87 -20.56 34.40
CA ASN A 191 -0.42 -20.45 34.56
C ASN A 191 0.38 -20.91 33.33
N THR A 192 -0.26 -21.53 32.33
CA THR A 192 0.43 -22.12 31.18
C THR A 192 -0.12 -21.52 29.89
N CYS A 193 0.68 -20.65 29.26
CA CYS A 193 0.30 -20.04 28.00
C CYS A 193 0.59 -20.95 26.80
N LYS A 194 -0.40 -21.09 25.91
CA LYS A 194 -0.29 -21.80 24.64
C LYS A 194 0.22 -20.86 23.55
N ILE A 195 -0.39 -19.67 23.44
CA ILE A 195 -0.06 -18.65 22.45
C ILE A 195 0.04 -17.29 23.17
N CYS A 196 1.20 -16.65 23.10
CA CYS A 196 1.41 -15.31 23.65
C CYS A 196 0.64 -14.25 22.84
N SER A 197 0.38 -13.10 23.46
CA SER A 197 -0.10 -11.91 22.76
C SER A 197 0.85 -11.51 21.62
N ASP A 198 0.33 -10.81 20.62
CA ASP A 198 1.11 -10.45 19.42
C ASP A 198 2.32 -9.54 19.74
N ASP A 199 2.30 -8.85 20.90
CA ASP A 199 3.36 -7.99 21.46
C ASP A 199 4.28 -8.71 22.47
N ALA A 200 4.20 -10.04 22.57
CA ALA A 200 4.97 -10.84 23.51
C ALA A 200 5.54 -12.11 22.87
N TYR A 201 6.68 -12.56 23.39
CA TYR A 201 7.31 -13.83 23.00
C TYR A 201 7.20 -14.86 24.11
N LYS A 202 7.25 -16.15 23.75
CA LYS A 202 7.30 -17.25 24.71
C LYS A 202 8.72 -17.39 25.25
N ASP A 203 8.91 -17.02 26.51
CA ASP A 203 10.18 -17.19 27.21
C ASP A 203 10.28 -18.63 27.73
N THR A 204 11.09 -19.44 27.04
CA THR A 204 11.34 -20.84 27.40
C THR A 204 12.50 -21.01 28.37
N ILE A 205 13.17 -19.91 28.75
CA ILE A 205 14.30 -19.94 29.70
C ILE A 205 13.76 -19.91 31.14
N VAL A 206 12.67 -19.16 31.38
CA VAL A 206 11.98 -19.14 32.66
C VAL A 206 11.09 -20.39 32.82
N ILE A 207 11.06 -20.97 34.02
CA ILE A 207 10.22 -22.12 34.39
C ILE A 207 9.27 -21.68 35.53
N PRO A 208 7.94 -21.82 35.37
CA PRO A 208 7.23 -22.29 34.17
C PRO A 208 7.41 -21.31 33.00
N HIS A 209 7.31 -21.80 31.76
CA HIS A 209 7.43 -20.96 30.57
C HIS A 209 6.35 -19.87 30.57
N ILE A 210 6.78 -18.61 30.42
CA ILE A 210 5.89 -17.43 30.48
C ILE A 210 5.90 -16.67 29.14
N CYS A 211 4.97 -15.73 29.00
CA CYS A 211 4.97 -14.75 27.92
C CYS A 211 5.51 -13.42 28.43
N THR A 212 6.58 -12.92 27.81
CA THR A 212 7.23 -11.67 28.17
C THR A 212 7.02 -10.66 27.05
N LYS A 213 6.68 -9.41 27.39
CA LYS A 213 6.49 -8.38 26.37
C LYS A 213 7.80 -8.11 25.63
N CYS A 214 7.67 -7.82 24.34
CA CYS A 214 8.80 -7.48 23.51
C CYS A 214 9.48 -6.20 23.98
N THR A 215 8.70 -5.20 24.39
CA THR A 215 9.20 -3.92 24.90
C THR A 215 9.98 -4.03 26.21
N ASP A 216 9.76 -5.08 27.00
CA ASP A 216 10.53 -5.34 28.23
C ASP A 216 11.97 -5.80 27.92
N LYS A 217 12.21 -6.35 26.72
CA LYS A 217 13.52 -6.85 26.28
C LYS A 217 14.20 -5.98 25.25
N ILE A 218 13.43 -5.47 24.30
CA ILE A 218 13.90 -4.58 23.23
C ILE A 218 12.97 -3.37 23.23
N THR A 219 13.46 -2.23 23.68
CA THR A 219 12.70 -0.98 23.71
C THR A 219 12.10 -0.69 22.34
N ASP A 220 10.83 -0.27 22.31
CA ASP A 220 10.08 0.07 21.09
C ASP A 220 9.89 -1.08 20.08
N CYS A 221 10.04 -2.32 20.52
CA CYS A 221 9.75 -3.49 19.71
C CYS A 221 8.28 -3.93 19.89
N LEU A 222 7.50 -3.86 18.82
CA LEU A 222 6.09 -4.28 18.79
C LEU A 222 5.90 -5.79 18.64
N LYS A 223 6.87 -6.50 18.08
CA LYS A 223 6.79 -7.95 17.86
C LYS A 223 8.18 -8.54 17.86
N CYS A 224 8.35 -9.65 18.55
CA CYS A 224 9.66 -10.27 18.76
C CYS A 224 9.53 -11.79 18.90
N TYR A 225 10.65 -12.49 18.87
CA TYR A 225 10.73 -13.92 19.05
C TYR A 225 12.02 -14.31 19.78
N LEU A 226 12.02 -15.48 20.43
CA LEU A 226 13.22 -16.07 21.02
C LEU A 226 13.92 -16.94 19.96
N GLY A 227 15.17 -16.62 19.66
CA GLY A 227 16.01 -17.40 18.74
C GLY A 227 16.60 -18.64 19.40
N TYR A 228 17.16 -19.53 18.58
CA TYR A 228 17.79 -20.78 19.05
C TYR A 228 19.03 -20.57 19.92
N ASP A 229 19.63 -19.38 19.88
CA ASP A 229 20.74 -18.96 20.73
C ASP A 229 20.28 -18.38 22.08
N ASN A 230 18.99 -18.54 22.41
CA ASN A 230 18.34 -18.02 23.61
C ASN A 230 18.36 -16.48 23.72
N LYS A 231 18.49 -15.76 22.59
CA LYS A 231 18.35 -14.31 22.55
C LYS A 231 17.02 -13.89 21.94
N VAL A 232 16.53 -12.74 22.38
CA VAL A 232 15.29 -12.16 21.85
C VAL A 232 15.64 -11.28 20.66
N TYR A 233 14.90 -11.44 19.58
CA TYR A 233 15.04 -10.68 18.35
C TYR A 233 13.73 -9.97 18.05
N CYS A 234 13.83 -8.72 17.62
CA CYS A 234 12.69 -7.94 17.19
C CYS A 234 12.36 -8.26 15.71
N ASP A 235 11.08 -8.44 15.43
CA ASP A 235 10.51 -8.64 14.08
C ASP A 235 9.92 -7.32 13.57
N LYS A 236 9.41 -6.47 14.48
CA LYS A 236 8.77 -5.21 14.12
C LYS A 236 8.94 -4.13 15.19
N CYS A 237 9.44 -2.97 14.78
CA CYS A 237 9.56 -1.79 15.63
C CYS A 237 8.32 -0.87 15.60
N GLU A 238 8.16 -0.05 16.62
CA GLU A 238 7.22 1.07 16.63
C GLU A 238 7.62 2.11 15.57
N SER A 239 6.66 2.60 14.78
CA SER A 239 6.93 3.68 13.82
C SER A 239 7.29 4.97 14.58
N PRO A 240 8.37 5.71 14.20
CA PRO A 240 9.13 5.64 12.94
C PRO A 240 10.44 4.83 13.02
N LYS A 241 10.64 3.98 14.02
CA LYS A 241 11.91 3.27 14.23
C LYS A 241 12.12 2.12 13.25
N ILE A 242 13.38 1.79 12.98
CA ILE A 242 13.79 0.68 12.11
C ILE A 242 14.56 -0.38 12.87
N LEU A 243 14.47 -1.62 12.39
CA LEU A 243 15.14 -2.77 12.95
C LEU A 243 16.63 -2.78 12.58
N THR A 244 17.51 -3.18 13.50
CA THR A 244 18.93 -3.40 13.19
C THR A 244 19.14 -4.66 12.35
N TYR A 245 20.28 -4.75 11.66
CA TYR A 245 20.61 -5.91 10.81
C TYR A 245 20.60 -7.26 11.56
N ASP A 246 21.00 -7.24 12.83
CA ASP A 246 21.01 -8.41 13.72
C ASP A 246 19.68 -8.59 14.48
N SER A 247 18.66 -7.79 14.15
CA SER A 247 17.35 -7.77 14.79
C SER A 247 17.36 -7.54 16.31
N SER A 248 18.45 -7.00 16.87
CA SER A 248 18.61 -6.86 18.32
C SER A 248 18.02 -5.56 18.89
N GLN A 249 17.83 -4.53 18.06
CA GLN A 249 17.40 -3.19 18.51
C GLN A 249 16.50 -2.48 17.50
N CYS A 250 15.72 -1.52 17.99
CA CYS A 250 14.97 -0.56 17.21
C CYS A 250 15.66 0.81 17.28
N LEU A 251 16.01 1.39 16.13
CA LEU A 251 16.71 2.67 16.04
C LEU A 251 15.82 3.75 15.44
N ASP A 252 15.91 4.97 15.99
CA ASP A 252 15.25 6.14 15.42
C ASP A 252 15.74 6.44 14.00
N CYS A 253 14.82 6.89 13.14
CA CYS A 253 15.22 7.54 11.89
C CYS A 253 16.01 8.83 12.20
N GLN A 254 16.86 9.26 11.27
CA GLN A 254 17.59 10.53 11.40
C GLN A 254 16.64 11.74 11.56
N THR A 255 17.12 12.79 12.24
CA THR A 255 16.36 14.02 12.50
C THR A 255 15.74 14.60 11.22
N GLY A 256 14.44 14.89 11.26
CA GLY A 256 13.69 15.43 10.12
C GLY A 256 13.14 14.38 9.16
N CYS A 257 13.42 13.09 9.39
CA CYS A 257 12.84 11.99 8.64
C CYS A 257 11.49 11.52 9.23
N ASN A 258 10.50 11.31 8.37
CA ASN A 258 9.17 10.81 8.72
C ASN A 258 9.07 9.27 8.57
N SER A 259 9.70 8.71 7.54
CA SER A 259 9.78 7.25 7.34
C SER A 259 11.14 6.87 6.77
N CYS A 260 11.81 5.85 7.32
CA CYS A 260 13.08 5.37 6.81
C CYS A 260 13.07 3.88 6.45
N ALA A 261 13.95 3.49 5.52
CA ALA A 261 14.11 2.14 5.01
C ALA A 261 15.52 1.60 5.28
N ASP A 262 15.60 0.27 5.42
CA ASP A 262 16.80 -0.53 5.66
C ASP A 262 17.77 -0.49 4.45
N TYR A 263 19.09 -0.68 4.53
CA TYR A 263 20.03 -1.17 5.56
C TYR A 263 20.93 -0.08 6.20
N LYS A 264 20.59 1.17 5.93
CA LYS A 264 21.21 2.41 6.44
C LYS A 264 20.05 3.39 6.46
N PRO A 265 19.73 4.10 7.56
CA PRO A 265 18.48 4.84 7.74
C PRO A 265 18.24 5.78 6.55
N ARG A 266 17.56 5.25 5.53
CA ARG A 266 17.35 5.95 4.29
C ARG A 266 16.00 6.58 4.42
N CYS A 267 15.99 7.88 4.61
CA CYS A 267 14.74 8.58 4.64
C CYS A 267 14.02 8.42 3.29
N THR A 268 12.78 7.98 3.35
CA THR A 268 11.88 7.83 2.20
C THR A 268 10.92 9.00 2.12
N THR A 269 10.51 9.55 3.27
CA THR A 269 9.72 10.77 3.35
C THR A 269 10.23 11.66 4.48
N CYS A 270 10.33 12.97 4.25
CA CYS A 270 10.75 13.93 5.28
C CYS A 270 9.53 14.52 6.03
N ASN A 271 9.75 14.96 7.27
CA ASN A 271 8.78 15.72 8.04
C ASN A 271 8.42 17.03 7.32
N LYS A 272 7.21 17.56 7.56
CA LYS A 272 6.76 18.84 7.00
C LYS A 272 7.80 19.94 7.25
N GLY A 273 8.25 20.61 6.19
CA GLY A 273 9.30 21.66 6.24
C GLY A 273 10.74 21.17 6.05
N TYR A 274 10.94 19.86 5.89
CA TYR A 274 12.22 19.24 5.52
C TYR A 274 12.14 18.60 4.13
N PHE A 275 13.27 18.52 3.44
CA PHE A 275 13.39 18.01 2.07
C PHE A 275 14.45 16.92 1.99
N LEU A 276 14.21 15.90 1.16
CA LEU A 276 15.06 14.71 1.08
C LEU A 276 16.40 15.03 0.39
N GLY A 277 17.51 14.62 1.00
CA GLY A 277 18.84 14.72 0.42
C GLY A 277 19.09 13.64 -0.65
N ASN A 278 19.90 13.95 -1.67
CA ASN A 278 20.15 13.11 -2.85
C ASN A 278 20.79 11.73 -2.57
N ASN A 279 21.30 11.49 -1.36
CA ASN A 279 21.80 10.18 -0.94
C ASN A 279 20.72 9.33 -0.22
N ASN A 280 19.50 9.86 -0.11
CA ASN A 280 18.40 9.39 0.71
C ASN A 280 18.76 9.19 2.19
N TYR A 281 19.89 9.70 2.68
CA TYR A 281 20.33 9.48 4.06
C TYR A 281 19.94 10.61 5.01
N THR A 282 19.65 11.82 4.52
CA THR A 282 19.36 12.98 5.36
C THR A 282 18.16 13.78 4.86
N CYS A 283 17.43 14.40 5.78
CA CYS A 283 16.42 15.43 5.48
C CYS A 283 16.95 16.79 5.95
N GLY A 284 16.93 17.81 5.07
CA GLY A 284 17.46 19.14 5.36
C GLY A 284 16.41 20.25 5.18
N LYS A 285 16.62 21.40 5.83
CA LYS A 285 15.84 22.62 5.56
C LYS A 285 16.34 23.30 4.27
N LYS A 286 15.47 24.07 3.62
CA LYS A 286 15.78 24.90 2.44
C LYS A 286 16.84 25.97 2.78
N ARG A 287 17.84 26.16 1.92
CA ARG A 287 18.92 27.17 2.07
C ARG A 287 18.78 28.27 1.00
N CYS A 288 19.09 29.52 1.36
CA CYS A 288 19.15 30.67 0.45
C CYS A 288 20.56 31.29 0.53
N TYR A 289 21.11 31.78 -0.58
CA TYR A 289 22.41 32.46 -0.61
C TYR A 289 22.22 33.94 -0.89
N GLN A 290 22.95 34.81 -0.18
CA GLN A 290 22.90 36.26 -0.43
C GLN A 290 24.06 36.68 -1.32
N CYS A 291 23.74 37.47 -2.35
CA CYS A 291 24.74 38.13 -3.17
C CYS A 291 25.48 39.21 -2.36
N HIS A 292 26.81 39.14 -2.32
CA HIS A 292 27.64 40.15 -1.69
C HIS A 292 28.05 41.22 -2.72
N PRO A 293 27.52 42.45 -2.64
CA PRO A 293 27.69 43.46 -3.69
C PRO A 293 29.13 43.82 -4.00
N SER A 294 29.98 43.89 -2.97
CA SER A 294 31.36 44.36 -3.10
C SER A 294 32.32 43.39 -3.79
N ILE A 295 32.00 42.09 -3.80
CA ILE A 295 32.87 41.05 -4.40
C ILE A 295 32.21 40.35 -5.59
N MET A 296 31.00 40.80 -5.97
CA MET A 296 30.15 40.20 -7.00
C MET A 296 30.07 38.67 -6.91
N ASN A 297 30.02 38.15 -5.68
CA ASN A 297 30.06 36.72 -5.38
C ASN A 297 29.04 36.38 -4.29
N CYS A 298 28.68 35.11 -4.24
CA CYS A 298 27.67 34.60 -3.31
C CYS A 298 28.30 34.34 -1.95
N THR A 299 27.68 34.85 -0.88
CA THR A 299 28.12 34.61 0.50
C THR A 299 27.20 33.67 1.27
N LYS A 300 27.66 33.25 2.46
CA LYS A 300 27.22 32.06 3.20
C LYS A 300 25.72 32.08 3.57
N ASP A 301 25.18 30.87 3.68
CA ASP A 301 23.82 30.47 4.06
C ASP A 301 23.24 31.27 5.24
N THR A 302 22.11 31.95 5.04
CA THR A 302 21.22 32.30 6.15
C THR A 302 20.24 31.14 6.32
N ALA A 303 20.66 30.14 7.08
CA ALA A 303 19.81 29.01 7.40
C ALA A 303 18.54 29.51 8.11
N ASN A 304 17.36 29.22 7.52
CA ASN A 304 16.01 29.61 7.95
C ASN A 304 15.43 30.89 7.33
N MET A 305 15.19 30.92 6.01
CA MET A 305 14.10 31.75 5.48
C MET A 305 12.90 30.86 5.15
N THR A 306 11.76 31.19 5.76
CA THR A 306 10.47 30.51 5.59
C THR A 306 9.97 30.64 4.15
N LEU A 307 9.44 29.52 3.66
CA LEU A 307 8.69 29.16 2.43
C LEU A 307 8.15 30.18 1.40
N ASN A 308 8.37 31.49 1.51
CA ASN A 308 8.04 32.45 0.47
C ASN A 308 9.30 33.27 0.11
N VAL A 309 9.93 32.88 -1.00
CA VAL A 309 10.85 33.70 -1.81
C VAL A 309 12.20 34.01 -1.14
N CYS A 310 13.28 33.37 -1.62
CA CYS A 310 14.64 33.83 -1.37
C CYS A 310 14.81 35.16 -2.13
N SER A 311 14.54 36.29 -1.50
CA SER A 311 14.75 37.60 -2.10
C SER A 311 16.26 37.87 -2.25
N GLY A 312 16.75 38.01 -3.49
CA GLY A 312 18.16 38.34 -3.78
C GLY A 312 19.13 37.17 -3.88
N ASP A 313 18.66 35.97 -4.25
CA ASP A 313 19.53 34.80 -4.48
C ASP A 313 20.49 35.00 -5.67
N CYS A 314 21.58 34.23 -5.68
CA CYS A 314 22.58 34.27 -6.73
C CYS A 314 22.13 33.61 -8.04
N TYR A 315 22.53 34.19 -9.17
CA TYR A 315 22.25 33.66 -10.51
C TYR A 315 23.13 32.45 -10.83
N ILE A 316 22.61 31.52 -11.64
CA ILE A 316 23.40 30.39 -12.21
C ILE A 316 23.45 30.55 -13.73
N GLU A 317 24.65 30.73 -14.28
CA GLU A 317 24.89 30.77 -15.73
C GLU A 317 25.51 29.47 -16.23
N ARG A 318 24.99 28.97 -17.36
CA ARG A 318 25.62 27.89 -18.15
C ARG A 318 26.65 28.50 -19.09
N LEU A 319 27.92 28.16 -18.88
CA LEU A 319 29.02 28.51 -19.74
C LEU A 319 29.21 27.36 -20.75
N ASN A 320 28.90 27.60 -22.03
CA ASN A 320 29.17 26.64 -23.09
C ASN A 320 30.67 26.65 -23.41
N ASP A 321 31.35 25.53 -23.17
CA ASP A 321 32.69 25.30 -23.67
C ASP A 321 32.58 24.54 -25.01
N MET A 322 32.75 25.24 -26.13
CA MET A 322 32.52 24.67 -27.47
C MET A 322 33.49 23.54 -27.85
N ASN A 323 34.54 23.32 -27.04
CA ASN A 323 35.56 22.31 -27.30
C ASN A 323 35.39 21.03 -26.46
N THR A 324 34.41 20.97 -25.55
CA THR A 324 34.18 19.78 -24.71
C THR A 324 32.70 19.43 -24.54
N ASN A 325 32.36 18.13 -24.50
CA ASN A 325 31.00 17.64 -24.15
C ASN A 325 30.68 17.81 -22.64
N VAL A 326 31.23 18.83 -21.99
CA VAL A 326 31.13 19.06 -20.55
C VAL A 326 30.47 20.41 -20.32
N LEU A 327 29.39 20.41 -19.55
CA LEU A 327 28.64 21.61 -19.23
C LEU A 327 29.25 22.27 -18.00
N LYS A 328 29.64 23.55 -18.13
CA LYS A 328 30.17 24.34 -17.02
C LYS A 328 29.08 25.28 -16.51
N TYR A 329 28.93 25.34 -15.20
CA TYR A 329 27.97 26.26 -14.55
C TYR A 329 28.70 27.16 -13.57
N LYS A 330 28.32 28.44 -13.51
CA LYS A 330 28.90 29.42 -12.59
C LYS A 330 27.78 30.13 -11.83
N ARG A 331 27.95 30.25 -10.50
CA ARG A 331 27.13 31.16 -9.68
C ARG A 331 27.73 32.56 -9.70
N TYR A 332 26.91 33.58 -9.88
CA TYR A 332 27.37 34.97 -9.89
C TYR A 332 26.28 35.93 -9.42
N CYS A 333 26.70 37.13 -9.04
CA CYS A 333 25.82 38.25 -8.77
C CYS A 333 25.51 39.02 -10.06
N ASP A 334 24.23 39.14 -10.44
CA ASP A 334 23.79 40.02 -11.52
C ASP A 334 22.87 41.11 -10.94
N PHE A 335 23.23 42.37 -11.13
CA PHE A 335 22.45 43.53 -10.65
C PHE A 335 21.63 44.18 -11.76
N ASN A 336 21.61 43.60 -12.96
CA ASN A 336 20.88 44.14 -14.10
C ASN A 336 19.37 43.83 -14.02
N VAL A 337 18.57 44.81 -14.42
CA VAL A 337 17.12 44.69 -14.66
C VAL A 337 16.89 43.73 -15.83
N CYS A 338 15.88 42.87 -15.73
CA CYS A 338 15.59 41.90 -16.78
C CYS A 338 15.21 42.63 -18.08
N ASN A 339 15.80 42.23 -19.21
CA ASN A 339 15.48 42.85 -20.49
C ASN A 339 15.42 41.82 -21.61
N THR A 340 14.86 42.24 -22.76
CA THR A 340 14.62 41.40 -23.93
C THR A 340 15.89 40.82 -24.56
N LEU A 341 17.07 41.41 -24.28
CA LEU A 341 18.37 40.91 -24.73
C LEU A 341 18.90 39.78 -23.84
N ASN A 342 18.45 39.70 -22.59
CA ASN A 342 18.89 38.72 -21.59
C ASN A 342 17.83 37.66 -21.22
N PHE A 343 16.69 37.61 -21.92
CA PHE A 343 15.60 36.62 -21.70
C PHE A 343 16.04 35.15 -21.78
N LYS A 344 17.16 34.85 -22.46
CA LYS A 344 17.74 33.51 -22.53
C LYS A 344 18.48 33.09 -21.25
N LYS A 345 18.77 34.02 -20.34
CA LYS A 345 19.19 33.72 -18.97
C LYS A 345 17.91 33.42 -18.18
N LYS A 346 17.67 32.15 -17.86
CA LYS A 346 16.40 31.71 -17.25
C LYS A 346 16.08 32.51 -15.97
N PHE A 347 14.78 32.71 -15.72
CA PHE A 347 14.16 33.10 -14.43
C PHE A 347 13.97 34.60 -14.11
N CYS A 348 13.33 35.35 -15.02
CA CYS A 348 12.79 36.71 -14.76
C CYS A 348 11.26 36.67 -14.52
N VAL A 349 10.77 37.28 -13.43
CA VAL A 349 9.32 37.50 -13.19
C VAL A 349 9.09 38.89 -12.56
N ASN A 350 8.01 39.58 -12.93
CA ASN A 350 7.73 40.96 -12.51
C ASN A 350 6.80 40.97 -11.28
N ILE A 351 7.23 41.58 -10.16
CA ILE A 351 6.39 41.78 -8.97
C ILE A 351 6.43 43.25 -8.56
N SER A 352 5.26 43.88 -8.46
CA SER A 352 5.08 45.22 -7.89
C SER A 352 5.99 46.32 -8.47
N ASN A 353 6.14 46.36 -9.80
CA ASN A 353 6.95 47.35 -10.55
C ASN A 353 8.44 47.42 -10.14
N LYS A 354 8.97 46.39 -9.47
CA LYS A 354 10.40 46.13 -9.35
C LYS A 354 10.68 44.72 -9.86
N GLU A 355 11.42 44.62 -10.94
CA GLU A 355 11.88 43.33 -11.46
C GLU A 355 12.89 42.74 -10.47
N SER A 356 12.47 41.73 -9.73
CA SER A 356 13.29 41.00 -8.77
C SER A 356 13.28 39.52 -9.13
N CYS A 357 14.45 38.87 -9.08
CA CYS A 357 14.55 37.43 -9.29
C CYS A 357 13.84 36.68 -8.18
N ILE A 358 12.86 35.87 -8.58
CA ILE A 358 12.21 34.90 -7.71
C ILE A 358 12.20 33.58 -8.44
N SER A 359 13.14 32.72 -8.07
CA SER A 359 12.68 31.47 -7.50
C SER A 359 13.78 30.93 -6.62
N CYS A 360 13.39 30.58 -5.41
CA CYS A 360 14.17 29.64 -4.65
C CYS A 360 14.44 28.39 -5.50
N CYS A 361 15.61 27.83 -5.32
CA CYS A 361 15.95 26.57 -5.93
C CYS A 361 15.10 25.45 -5.33
N ASP A 362 14.18 24.91 -6.13
CA ASP A 362 13.34 23.77 -5.76
C ASP A 362 13.98 22.43 -6.17
N GLN A 363 15.28 22.46 -6.50
CA GLN A 363 16.04 21.31 -7.00
C GLN A 363 17.36 21.06 -6.24
N ASP A 364 17.79 19.80 -6.30
CA ASP A 364 18.86 19.13 -5.54
C ASP A 364 20.22 19.85 -5.46
N ILE A 365 20.53 20.75 -6.39
CA ILE A 365 21.84 21.42 -6.53
C ILE A 365 22.06 22.52 -5.47
N CYS A 366 21.01 22.96 -4.80
CA CYS A 366 21.07 24.12 -3.90
C CYS A 366 21.28 23.77 -2.42
N ASN A 367 21.29 22.49 -2.07
CA ASN A 367 21.60 22.01 -0.73
C ASN A 367 23.08 21.61 -0.55
N TYR A 368 23.98 22.03 -1.46
CA TYR A 368 25.40 21.68 -1.41
C TYR A 368 26.28 22.85 -0.97
N ASP A 369 27.21 22.56 -0.05
CA ASP A 369 27.93 23.54 0.79
C ASP A 369 29.11 24.27 0.10
N ILE A 370 29.14 24.39 -1.23
CA ILE A 370 30.28 24.99 -1.93
C ILE A 370 29.83 26.14 -2.81
N ILE A 371 29.70 27.25 -2.14
CA ILE A 371 29.28 28.55 -2.66
C ILE A 371 30.54 29.23 -3.15
N SER A 372 30.82 29.18 -4.47
CA SER A 372 31.60 30.17 -5.26
C SER A 372 32.34 29.60 -6.47
N ASN A 373 32.52 28.28 -6.59
CA ASN A 373 33.34 27.71 -7.66
C ASN A 373 32.51 27.15 -8.82
N ALA A 374 32.98 27.36 -10.05
CA ALA A 374 32.35 26.79 -11.23
C ALA A 374 32.43 25.25 -11.16
N PHE A 375 31.30 24.59 -11.36
CA PHE A 375 31.23 23.13 -11.38
C PHE A 375 31.05 22.62 -12.81
N TRP A 376 31.58 21.43 -13.06
CA TRP A 376 31.58 20.78 -14.36
C TRP A 376 30.67 19.55 -14.31
N MET A 377 29.84 19.39 -15.34
CA MET A 377 28.89 18.28 -15.46
C MET A 377 29.15 17.48 -16.74
N LYS A 378 29.25 16.16 -16.59
CA LYS A 378 29.38 15.19 -17.68
C LYS A 378 28.37 14.07 -17.47
N CYS A 379 27.51 13.86 -18.45
CA CYS A 379 26.44 12.86 -18.36
C CYS A 379 26.71 11.68 -19.29
N TYR A 380 26.51 10.46 -18.78
CA TYR A 380 26.48 9.23 -19.58
C TYR A 380 25.14 8.53 -19.37
N SER A 381 24.39 8.34 -20.47
CA SER A 381 23.03 7.81 -20.43
C SER A 381 22.14 8.61 -19.46
N LYS A 382 21.56 8.01 -18.41
CA LYS A 382 20.68 8.62 -17.40
C LYS A 382 21.38 9.13 -16.13
N ILE A 383 22.71 9.17 -16.10
CA ILE A 383 23.47 9.53 -14.90
C ILE A 383 24.41 10.69 -15.23
N CYS A 384 24.36 11.75 -14.43
CA CYS A 384 25.21 12.93 -14.55
C CYS A 384 26.18 13.00 -13.37
N TYR A 385 27.45 13.24 -13.68
CA TYR A 385 28.55 13.37 -12.73
C TYR A 385 28.91 14.86 -12.63
N PHE A 386 28.98 15.40 -11.42
CA PHE A 386 29.31 16.79 -11.16
C PHE A 386 30.62 16.86 -10.37
N CYS A 387 31.56 17.72 -10.78
CA CYS A 387 32.80 17.92 -10.04
C CYS A 387 33.17 19.40 -9.90
N ASN A 388 33.57 19.79 -8.69
CA ASN A 388 34.23 21.05 -8.38
C ASN A 388 35.74 20.89 -8.61
N MET A 389 36.30 21.66 -9.54
CA MET A 389 37.61 21.37 -10.11
C MET A 389 38.61 22.50 -9.86
N ASN A 390 38.96 22.67 -8.59
CA ASN A 390 40.03 23.58 -8.15
C ASN A 390 41.45 22.97 -8.27
N LYS A 391 41.58 21.69 -8.66
CA LYS A 391 42.87 21.01 -8.89
C LYS A 391 43.07 20.71 -10.39
N GLU A 392 44.11 21.26 -11.01
CA GLU A 392 44.37 21.07 -12.46
C GLU A 392 44.47 19.60 -12.89
N ASN A 393 45.08 18.75 -12.06
CA ASN A 393 45.21 17.31 -12.36
C ASN A 393 43.86 16.58 -12.37
N LEU A 394 42.94 16.93 -11.46
CA LEU A 394 41.58 16.37 -11.44
C LEU A 394 40.79 16.88 -12.64
N LYS A 395 40.96 18.18 -12.96
CA LYS A 395 40.36 18.82 -14.14
C LYS A 395 40.73 18.11 -15.43
N LYS A 396 42.03 17.86 -15.63
CA LYS A 396 42.52 17.17 -16.83
C LYS A 396 41.93 15.76 -16.95
N LYS A 397 42.00 14.95 -15.88
CA LYS A 397 41.47 13.57 -15.86
C LYS A 397 39.96 13.50 -16.15
N TYR A 398 39.18 14.42 -15.58
CA TYR A 398 37.72 14.46 -15.77
C TYR A 398 37.33 14.91 -17.19
N LEU A 399 38.02 15.90 -17.76
CA LEU A 399 37.79 16.35 -19.13
C LEU A 399 38.13 15.25 -20.14
N THR A 400 39.23 14.50 -19.91
CA THR A 400 39.67 13.41 -20.80
C THR A 400 38.89 12.09 -20.64
N ALA A 401 38.09 11.92 -19.58
CA ALA A 401 37.34 10.68 -19.35
C ALA A 401 36.31 10.41 -20.46
N SER A 402 36.51 9.38 -21.26
CA SER A 402 35.75 9.09 -22.49
C SER A 402 34.76 7.93 -22.33
N THR A 403 34.74 7.29 -21.15
CA THR A 403 33.82 6.19 -20.86
C THR A 403 33.11 6.34 -19.50
N LYS A 404 31.94 5.71 -19.37
CA LYS A 404 31.20 5.62 -18.09
C LYS A 404 32.05 5.00 -16.97
N LYS A 405 32.88 3.99 -17.29
CA LYS A 405 33.70 3.27 -16.31
C LYS A 405 34.82 4.15 -15.74
N GLU A 406 35.45 4.99 -16.56
CA GLU A 406 36.44 5.96 -16.13
C GLU A 406 35.84 7.02 -15.20
N LEU A 407 34.63 7.51 -15.49
CA LEU A 407 33.93 8.47 -14.63
C LEU A 407 33.50 7.87 -13.29
N ILE A 408 33.07 6.61 -13.26
CA ILE A 408 32.75 5.90 -12.01
C ILE A 408 34.01 5.76 -11.16
N ARG A 409 35.12 5.35 -11.76
CA ARG A 409 36.40 5.23 -11.06
C ARG A 409 36.87 6.57 -10.48
N LEU A 410 36.83 7.64 -11.26
CA LEU A 410 37.16 8.99 -10.78
C LEU A 410 36.21 9.45 -9.66
N PHE A 411 34.93 9.09 -9.74
CA PHE A 411 33.96 9.37 -8.69
C PHE A 411 34.28 8.61 -7.40
N ASP A 412 34.54 7.30 -7.48
CA ASP A 412 34.84 6.47 -6.31
C ASP A 412 36.15 6.90 -5.64
N GLU A 413 37.16 7.31 -6.42
CA GLU A 413 38.43 7.86 -5.92
C GLU A 413 38.26 9.19 -5.13
N HIS A 414 37.17 9.93 -5.37
CA HIS A 414 36.91 11.24 -4.75
C HIS A 414 35.61 11.31 -3.92
N LYS A 415 34.92 10.18 -3.73
CA LYS A 415 33.64 10.06 -3.02
C LYS A 415 33.84 10.34 -1.53
N GLY A 416 33.25 11.43 -1.03
CA GLY A 416 33.36 11.87 0.38
C GLY A 416 34.28 13.07 0.58
N SER A 417 35.10 13.42 -0.42
CA SER A 417 35.59 14.79 -0.54
C SER A 417 34.45 15.64 -1.12
N THR A 418 34.32 16.90 -0.74
CA THR A 418 33.32 17.83 -1.27
C THR A 418 33.50 18.13 -2.77
N GLN A 419 34.25 17.30 -3.51
CA GLN A 419 34.77 17.61 -4.83
C GLN A 419 33.95 17.01 -5.98
N CYS A 420 33.20 15.91 -5.79
CA CYS A 420 32.37 15.32 -6.87
C CYS A 420 31.07 14.64 -6.36
N PHE A 421 29.98 14.71 -7.12
CA PHE A 421 28.68 14.08 -6.80
C PHE A 421 27.92 13.54 -8.04
N LEU A 422 26.92 12.68 -7.81
CA LEU A 422 26.08 12.03 -8.82
C LEU A 422 24.65 12.59 -8.79
N ALA A 423 24.00 12.74 -9.95
CA ALA A 423 22.56 13.01 -10.03
C ALA A 423 21.90 12.22 -11.19
N SER A 424 20.59 11.98 -11.08
CA SER A 424 19.81 11.33 -12.13
C SER A 424 19.43 12.32 -13.25
N LYS A 425 19.41 11.86 -14.51
CA LYS A 425 19.14 12.70 -15.70
C LYS A 425 17.71 13.24 -15.77
N HIS A 426 16.74 12.61 -15.09
CA HIS A 426 15.35 13.09 -15.11
C HIS A 426 15.18 14.49 -14.52
N ASN A 427 16.12 14.96 -13.68
CA ASN A 427 16.09 16.29 -13.08
C ASN A 427 16.80 17.38 -13.91
N VAL A 428 17.52 17.04 -14.98
CA VAL A 428 18.43 17.99 -15.68
C VAL A 428 17.88 18.52 -17.00
N TYR A 429 16.96 17.80 -17.65
CA TYR A 429 16.55 18.11 -19.04
C TYR A 429 15.05 18.37 -19.25
N ASN A 430 14.21 18.30 -18.22
CA ASN A 430 12.75 18.47 -18.41
C ASN A 430 12.25 19.93 -18.45
N ASN A 431 13.15 20.90 -18.60
CA ASN A 431 12.77 22.26 -18.98
C ASN A 431 13.86 22.75 -19.93
N TYR A 432 13.74 22.41 -21.22
CA TYR A 432 14.59 22.97 -22.27
C TYR A 432 14.39 24.48 -22.34
#